data_AF-A0A8T5ZX50-F1
#
_entry.id   AF-A0A8T5ZX50-F1
#
_cell.length_a   1.000
_cell.length_b   1.000
_cell.length_c   1.000
_cell.angle_alpha   90.00
_cell.angle_beta   90.00
_cell.angle_gamma   90.00
#
_symmetry.space_group_name_H-M   'P 1'
#
loop_
_entity.id
_entity.type
_entity.pdbx_description
1 polymer ?
#
loop_
_entity_poly.entity_id
_entity_poly.type
_entity_poly.pdbx_seq_one_letter_code
_entity_poly.pdbx_strand_id
1 'polypeptide(L)'
;FERYAIRVFEIVEYNQGEPGELFNRLNESLKLTSAEKRNAYVGDLRNQIKSLVDYMSDCGLDKHFLGFSNQRMAYHDLFIKLCYMLEKDSLIASYTEKQLNDRAREDEPFDNSIIELVKKSILILSKAKKKIDSEESKVHITKATLTSWLYFFSTILKSNYNLDDSLSDFFYRFESGRFVFREEGVLDGLFYCENKDEVKELLEEFNFRAVSRVMTGTSLLIRDFIISLFFLKSDPSKADVFNTMKKNNLKTAHRALYHENEKNLISVVNNYADSVLAGVTTCQ
;
A
#
# COMPACT_ATOMS: atom_id res chain seq x y z
N PHE A 1 -12.18 36.86 -34.19
CA PHE A 1 -11.14 35.86 -33.89
C PHE A 1 -10.33 36.36 -32.72
N GLU A 2 -10.49 35.73 -31.55
CA GLU A 2 -9.69 36.05 -30.37
C GLU A 2 -8.24 35.60 -30.63
N ARG A 3 -7.29 36.54 -30.53
CA ARG A 3 -5.86 36.28 -30.65
C ARG A 3 -5.30 36.11 -29.25
N TYR A 4 -5.01 34.86 -28.89
CA TYR A 4 -4.30 34.56 -27.64
C TYR A 4 -2.80 34.64 -27.89
N ALA A 5 -2.08 35.39 -27.05
CA ALA A 5 -0.63 35.44 -27.09
C ALA A 5 -0.07 34.24 -26.30
N ILE A 6 0.56 33.30 -26.99
CA ILE A 6 1.33 32.21 -26.38
C ILE A 6 2.79 32.69 -26.27
N ARG A 7 3.32 32.74 -25.04
CA ARG A 7 4.75 33.00 -24.81
C ARG A 7 5.47 31.67 -24.65
N VAL A 8 6.45 31.42 -25.50
CA VAL A 8 7.32 30.23 -25.44
C VAL A 8 8.70 30.69 -24.97
N PHE A 9 9.24 30.01 -23.96
CA PHE A 9 10.59 30.22 -23.47
C PHE A 9 11.39 28.94 -23.70
N GLU A 10 12.53 29.07 -24.37
CA GLU A 10 13.49 27.98 -24.55
C GLU A 10 14.63 28.17 -23.55
N ILE A 11 14.99 27.11 -22.84
CA ILE A 11 16.05 27.09 -21.84
C ILE A 11 17.07 26.06 -22.31
N VAL A 12 18.33 26.48 -22.44
CA VAL A 12 19.47 25.63 -22.82
C VAL A 12 20.48 25.63 -21.68
N GLU A 13 21.30 24.57 -21.61
CA GLU A 13 22.39 24.44 -20.61
C GLU A 13 21.94 24.51 -19.14
N TYR A 14 20.77 23.96 -18.83
CA TYR A 14 20.25 23.92 -17.46
C TYR A 14 20.78 22.71 -16.67
N ASN A 15 20.88 22.87 -15.35
CA ASN A 15 21.13 21.75 -14.43
C ASN A 15 19.86 20.92 -14.19
N GLN A 16 20.02 19.63 -13.88
CA GLN A 16 18.87 18.82 -13.47
C GLN A 16 18.12 19.49 -12.30
N GLY A 17 16.79 19.56 -12.43
CA GLY A 17 15.92 20.23 -11.46
C GLY A 17 15.59 21.71 -11.74
N GLU A 18 16.43 22.45 -12.47
CA GLU A 18 16.21 23.88 -12.78
C GLU A 18 14.92 24.13 -13.60
N PRO A 19 14.59 23.35 -14.65
CA PRO A 19 13.33 23.54 -15.38
C PRO A 19 12.10 23.30 -14.51
N GLY A 20 12.17 22.35 -13.57
CA GLY A 20 11.10 22.07 -12.62
C GLY A 20 10.90 23.23 -11.64
N GLU A 21 11.98 23.85 -11.17
CA GLU A 21 11.93 25.06 -10.35
C GLU A 21 11.35 26.26 -11.13
N LEU A 22 11.76 26.43 -12.40
CA LEU A 22 11.26 27.49 -13.27
C LEU A 22 9.77 27.30 -13.58
N PHE A 23 9.35 26.06 -13.85
CA PHE A 23 7.94 25.70 -14.00
C PHE A 23 7.14 25.99 -12.72
N ASN A 24 7.68 25.69 -11.54
CA ASN A 24 7.03 25.99 -10.27
C ASN A 24 6.85 27.50 -10.04
N ARG A 25 7.88 28.30 -10.34
CA ARG A 25 7.84 29.78 -10.25
C ARG A 25 6.87 30.39 -11.25
N LEU A 26 6.86 29.92 -12.49
CA LEU A 26 5.97 30.42 -13.53
C LEU A 26 4.49 30.05 -13.27
N ASN A 27 4.23 28.99 -12.52
CA ASN A 27 2.89 28.56 -12.14
C ASN A 27 2.48 28.99 -10.72
N GLU A 28 3.12 30.02 -10.14
CA GLU A 28 2.82 30.49 -8.77
C GLU A 28 1.32 30.76 -8.48
N SER A 29 0.52 31.07 -9.51
CA SER A 29 -0.95 31.21 -9.39
C SER A 29 -1.70 29.90 -9.14
N LEU A 30 -1.12 28.74 -9.46
CA LEU A 30 -1.67 27.40 -9.22
C LEU A 30 -0.74 26.64 -8.25
N LYS A 31 -1.17 26.47 -6.99
CA LYS A 31 -0.42 25.67 -6.01
C LYS A 31 -0.40 24.18 -6.42
N LEU A 32 0.70 23.76 -7.04
CA LEU A 32 1.00 22.36 -7.33
C LEU A 32 1.08 21.54 -6.04
N THR A 33 0.52 20.32 -6.04
CA THR A 33 0.75 19.35 -4.96
C THR A 33 2.21 18.93 -4.95
N SER A 34 2.68 18.36 -3.84
CA SER A 34 4.03 17.81 -3.77
C SER A 34 4.27 16.73 -4.85
N ALA A 35 3.26 15.92 -5.17
CA ALA A 35 3.36 14.92 -6.23
C ALA A 35 3.51 15.54 -7.62
N GLU A 36 2.73 16.60 -7.91
CA GLU A 36 2.84 17.36 -9.16
C GLU A 36 4.22 18.04 -9.28
N LYS A 37 4.74 18.61 -8.18
CA LYS A 37 6.10 19.19 -8.14
C LYS A 37 7.17 18.15 -8.46
N ARG A 38 7.10 16.97 -7.85
CA ARG A 38 8.08 15.89 -8.10
C ARG A 38 8.05 15.41 -9.55
N ASN A 39 6.87 15.36 -10.16
CA ASN A 39 6.73 14.94 -11.56
C ASN A 39 7.18 16.00 -12.57
N ALA A 40 7.39 17.25 -12.15
CA ALA A 40 7.94 18.31 -12.99
C ALA A 40 9.46 18.23 -13.16
N TYR A 41 10.17 17.54 -12.24
CA TYR A 41 11.59 17.27 -12.41
C TYR A 41 11.82 16.21 -13.48
N VAL A 42 12.91 16.31 -14.24
CA VAL A 42 13.30 15.32 -15.26
C VAL A 42 14.45 14.50 -14.69
N GLY A 43 14.37 13.18 -14.76
CA GLY A 43 15.39 12.29 -14.20
C GLY A 43 14.96 10.82 -14.15
N ASP A 44 15.90 9.96 -13.76
CA ASP A 44 15.74 8.52 -13.61
C ASP A 44 14.71 8.15 -12.54
N LEU A 45 14.66 8.87 -11.40
CA LEU A 45 13.65 8.62 -10.37
C LEU A 45 12.24 8.83 -10.94
N ARG A 46 12.00 9.92 -11.69
CA ARG A 46 10.70 10.16 -12.33
C ARG A 46 10.38 9.03 -13.31
N ASN A 47 11.34 8.59 -14.10
CA ASN A 47 11.14 7.52 -15.07
C ASN A 47 10.81 6.19 -14.38
N GLN A 48 11.46 5.85 -13.27
CA GLN A 48 11.14 4.68 -12.45
C GLN A 48 9.70 4.73 -11.94
N ILE A 49 9.30 5.84 -11.31
CA ILE A 49 7.94 5.97 -10.77
C ILE A 49 6.89 5.95 -11.88
N LYS A 50 7.15 6.64 -13.00
CA LYS A 50 6.28 6.59 -14.18
C LYS A 50 6.17 5.16 -14.72
N SER A 51 7.26 4.42 -14.78
CA SER A 51 7.26 3.03 -15.25
C SER A 51 6.38 2.11 -14.40
N LEU A 52 6.31 2.34 -13.08
CA LEU A 52 5.42 1.59 -12.20
C LEU A 52 3.94 1.94 -12.43
N VAL A 53 3.65 3.22 -12.67
CA VAL A 53 2.29 3.68 -13.00
C VAL A 53 1.83 3.13 -14.34
N ASP A 54 2.69 3.20 -15.35
CA ASP A 54 2.43 2.65 -16.69
C ASP A 54 2.24 1.13 -16.60
N TYR A 55 3.13 0.41 -15.91
CA TYR A 55 3.04 -1.04 -15.73
C TYR A 55 1.77 -1.47 -14.97
N MET A 56 1.34 -0.71 -13.96
CA MET A 56 0.06 -0.93 -13.28
C MET A 56 -1.12 -0.79 -14.25
N SER A 57 -1.09 0.22 -15.12
CA SER A 57 -2.10 0.42 -16.17
C SER A 57 -2.10 -0.72 -17.18
N ASP A 58 -0.92 -1.15 -17.65
CA ASP A 58 -0.75 -2.25 -18.61
C ASP A 58 -1.25 -3.59 -18.04
N CYS A 59 -1.16 -3.76 -16.71
CA CYS A 59 -1.73 -4.89 -15.99
C CYS A 59 -3.27 -4.84 -15.84
N GLY A 60 -3.92 -3.81 -16.39
CA GLY A 60 -5.37 -3.62 -16.32
C GLY A 60 -5.87 -3.14 -14.95
N LEU A 61 -5.00 -2.56 -14.12
CA LEU A 61 -5.33 -2.05 -12.79
C LEU A 61 -5.62 -0.55 -12.88
N ASP A 62 -6.76 -0.22 -13.48
CA ASP A 62 -7.19 1.15 -13.74
C ASP A 62 -8.15 1.69 -12.66
N LYS A 63 -8.70 2.88 -12.91
CA LYS A 63 -9.67 3.53 -12.00
C LYS A 63 -10.95 2.70 -11.78
N HIS A 64 -11.33 1.84 -12.73
CA HIS A 64 -12.54 1.03 -12.63
C HIS A 64 -12.35 -0.11 -11.63
N PHE A 65 -11.16 -0.72 -11.62
CA PHE A 65 -10.79 -1.72 -10.62
C PHE A 65 -10.43 -1.08 -9.26
N LEU A 66 -9.60 -0.04 -9.26
CA LEU A 66 -9.05 0.54 -8.05
C LEU A 66 -10.05 1.42 -7.28
N GLY A 67 -11.10 1.92 -7.93
CA GLY A 67 -12.10 2.80 -7.30
C GLY A 67 -11.65 4.25 -7.09
N PHE A 68 -10.42 4.61 -7.48
CA PHE A 68 -9.92 5.99 -7.46
C PHE A 68 -9.03 6.27 -8.67
N SER A 69 -9.04 7.51 -9.15
CA SER A 69 -8.29 7.92 -10.34
C SER A 69 -6.89 8.45 -10.01
N ASN A 70 -6.01 8.55 -11.02
CA ASN A 70 -4.69 9.18 -10.88
C ASN A 70 -4.74 10.73 -10.83
N GLN A 71 -5.85 11.31 -10.37
CA GLN A 71 -6.00 12.75 -10.25
C GLN A 71 -4.89 13.34 -9.37
N ARG A 72 -4.32 14.47 -9.83
CA ARG A 72 -3.20 15.17 -9.16
C ARG A 72 -2.02 14.26 -8.82
N MET A 73 -1.77 13.27 -9.68
CA MET A 73 -0.66 12.32 -9.60
C MET A 73 -0.71 11.41 -8.37
N ALA A 74 -1.92 11.00 -7.96
CA ALA A 74 -2.14 10.17 -6.80
C ALA A 74 -1.38 8.82 -6.83
N TYR A 75 -1.21 8.21 -8.00
CA TYR A 75 -0.49 6.95 -8.15
C TYR A 75 1.02 7.14 -8.03
N HIS A 76 1.56 8.24 -8.59
CA HIS A 76 2.98 8.58 -8.46
C HIS A 76 3.36 8.83 -6.99
N ASP A 77 2.49 9.54 -6.27
CA ASP A 77 2.62 9.75 -4.83
C ASP A 77 2.57 8.44 -4.02
N LEU A 78 1.73 7.49 -4.42
CA LEU A 78 1.68 6.18 -3.79
C LEU A 78 2.99 5.43 -3.98
N PHE A 79 3.47 5.32 -5.22
CA PHE A 79 4.65 4.52 -5.54
C PHE A 79 5.92 5.08 -4.91
N ILE A 80 6.14 6.40 -4.91
CA ILE A 80 7.33 6.96 -4.26
C ILE A 80 7.35 6.69 -2.75
N LYS A 81 6.18 6.75 -2.09
CA LYS A 81 6.05 6.45 -0.66
C LYS A 81 6.24 4.96 -0.38
N LEU A 82 5.65 4.10 -1.20
CA LEU A 82 5.82 2.65 -1.11
C LEU A 82 7.29 2.25 -1.29
N CYS A 83 7.95 2.73 -2.35
CA CYS A 83 9.36 2.44 -2.60
C CYS A 83 10.25 2.93 -1.45
N TYR A 84 9.95 4.10 -0.88
CA TYR A 84 10.67 4.60 0.30
C TYR A 84 10.47 3.69 1.53
N MET A 85 9.25 3.23 1.81
CA MET A 85 8.98 2.28 2.91
C MET A 85 9.74 0.96 2.71
N LEU A 86 9.81 0.45 1.47
CA LEU A 86 10.52 -0.78 1.13
C LEU A 86 12.05 -0.61 1.21
N GLU A 87 12.58 0.54 0.76
CA GLU A 87 14.01 0.87 0.87
C GLU A 87 14.46 0.88 2.33
N LYS A 88 13.63 1.44 3.22
CA LYS A 88 13.92 1.49 4.66
C LYS A 88 13.55 0.22 5.42
N ASP A 89 13.02 -0.79 4.74
CA ASP A 89 12.53 -2.05 5.31
C ASP A 89 11.57 -1.81 6.51
N SER A 90 10.74 -0.76 6.41
CA SER A 90 9.90 -0.32 7.50
C SER A 90 8.62 0.34 6.99
N LEU A 91 7.49 -0.23 7.41
CA LEU A 91 6.15 0.29 7.09
C LEU A 91 5.91 1.68 7.67
N ILE A 92 6.56 1.99 8.80
CA ILE A 92 6.45 3.28 9.51
C ILE A 92 7.64 4.19 9.23
N ALA A 93 8.43 3.91 8.19
CA ALA A 93 9.54 4.77 7.79
C ALA A 93 9.03 6.21 7.61
N SER A 94 9.59 7.12 8.39
CA SER A 94 9.22 8.53 8.31
C SER A 94 9.76 9.13 7.02
N TYR A 95 8.87 9.78 6.29
CA TYR A 95 9.22 10.65 5.18
C TYR A 95 8.46 11.96 5.35
N THR A 96 9.14 13.06 5.10
CA THR A 96 8.52 14.36 4.92
C THR A 96 8.33 14.62 3.43
N GLU A 97 7.32 15.43 3.09
CA GLU A 97 7.17 15.89 1.70
C GLU A 97 8.43 16.61 1.20
N LYS A 98 9.16 17.29 2.10
CA LYS A 98 10.45 17.89 1.79
C LYS A 98 11.47 16.82 1.35
N GLN A 99 11.69 15.78 2.14
CA GLN A 99 12.64 14.70 1.80
C GLN A 99 12.32 14.04 0.45
N LEU A 100 11.04 13.73 0.19
CA LEU A 100 10.66 13.13 -1.09
C LEU A 100 10.84 14.10 -2.28
N ASN A 101 10.66 15.41 -2.05
CA ASN A 101 10.86 16.43 -3.07
C ASN A 101 12.34 16.68 -3.35
N ASP A 102 13.18 16.68 -2.31
CA ASP A 102 14.62 16.85 -2.42
C ASP A 102 15.22 15.65 -3.18
N ARG A 103 14.82 14.42 -2.82
CA ARG A 103 15.17 13.19 -3.56
C ARG A 103 14.85 13.28 -5.05
N ALA A 104 13.67 13.80 -5.39
CA ALA A 104 13.26 13.96 -6.79
C ALA A 104 13.96 15.11 -7.52
N ARG A 105 14.43 16.12 -6.80
CA ARG A 105 15.23 17.21 -7.36
C ARG A 105 16.66 16.76 -7.63
N GLU A 106 17.20 15.95 -6.73
CA GLU A 106 18.58 15.42 -6.77
C GLU A 106 18.70 14.16 -7.66
N ASP A 107 17.58 13.72 -8.26
CA ASP A 107 17.47 12.53 -9.10
C ASP A 107 18.11 11.28 -8.47
N GLU A 108 17.75 10.99 -7.21
CA GLU A 108 18.20 9.80 -6.51
C GLU A 108 17.20 8.64 -6.74
N PRO A 109 17.41 7.76 -7.74
CA PRO A 109 16.52 6.63 -8.00
C PRO A 109 16.49 5.63 -6.84
N PHE A 110 15.49 4.76 -6.84
CA PHE A 110 15.48 3.58 -5.96
C PHE A 110 16.27 2.44 -6.59
N ASP A 111 16.76 1.53 -5.76
CA ASP A 111 17.38 0.30 -6.25
C ASP A 111 16.43 -0.50 -7.16
N ASN A 112 16.97 -1.05 -8.25
CA ASN A 112 16.19 -1.84 -9.21
C ASN A 112 15.51 -3.05 -8.55
N SER A 113 16.08 -3.62 -7.50
CA SER A 113 15.47 -4.69 -6.73
C SER A 113 14.13 -4.29 -6.10
N ILE A 114 14.01 -3.04 -5.62
CA ILE A 114 12.76 -2.49 -5.07
C ILE A 114 11.74 -2.31 -6.19
N ILE A 115 12.15 -1.75 -7.33
CA ILE A 115 11.26 -1.55 -8.49
C ILE A 115 10.71 -2.89 -8.99
N GLU A 116 11.55 -3.91 -9.14
CA GLU A 116 11.14 -5.24 -9.57
C GLU A 116 10.23 -5.93 -8.53
N LEU A 117 10.48 -5.71 -7.24
CA LEU A 117 9.62 -6.20 -6.17
C LEU A 117 8.21 -5.60 -6.25
N VAL A 118 8.11 -4.28 -6.48
CA VAL A 118 6.82 -3.60 -6.65
C VAL A 118 6.12 -4.10 -7.93
N LYS A 119 6.83 -4.31 -9.04
CA LYS A 119 6.24 -4.90 -10.26
C LYS A 119 5.67 -6.29 -10.02
N LYS A 120 6.37 -7.15 -9.26
CA LYS A 120 5.83 -8.47 -8.88
C LYS A 120 4.56 -8.34 -8.04
N SER A 121 4.53 -7.41 -7.09
CA SER A 121 3.33 -7.12 -6.28
C SER A 121 2.15 -6.62 -7.13
N ILE A 122 2.41 -5.79 -8.14
CA ILE A 122 1.40 -5.37 -9.14
C ILE A 122 0.88 -6.59 -9.93
N LEU A 123 1.76 -7.50 -10.34
CA LEU A 123 1.38 -8.70 -11.07
C LEU A 123 0.48 -9.64 -10.24
N ILE A 124 0.78 -9.81 -8.95
CA ILE A 124 -0.09 -10.55 -8.02
C ILE A 124 -1.49 -9.93 -7.97
N LEU A 125 -1.57 -8.61 -7.87
CA LEU A 125 -2.85 -7.91 -7.86
C LEU A 125 -3.61 -8.07 -9.18
N SER A 126 -2.91 -8.05 -10.32
CA SER A 126 -3.49 -8.32 -11.65
C SER A 126 -4.04 -9.75 -11.76
N LYS A 127 -3.31 -10.76 -11.25
CA LYS A 127 -3.81 -12.14 -11.16
C LYS A 127 -5.08 -12.21 -10.31
N ALA A 128 -5.11 -11.51 -9.18
CA ALA A 128 -6.28 -11.49 -8.30
C ALA A 128 -7.48 -10.81 -8.97
N LYS A 129 -7.26 -9.71 -9.70
CA LYS A 129 -8.28 -9.06 -10.52
C LYS A 129 -8.91 -10.02 -11.53
N LYS A 130 -8.11 -10.82 -12.25
CA LYS A 130 -8.63 -11.81 -13.20
C LYS A 130 -9.58 -12.81 -12.52
N LYS A 131 -9.24 -13.23 -11.29
CA LYS A 131 -10.10 -14.11 -10.50
C LYS A 131 -11.40 -13.43 -10.07
N ILE A 132 -11.31 -12.19 -9.59
CA ILE A 132 -12.47 -11.35 -9.23
C ILE A 132 -13.42 -11.22 -10.43
N ASP A 133 -12.88 -10.90 -11.61
CA ASP A 133 -13.66 -10.75 -12.84
C ASP A 133 -14.32 -12.08 -13.24
N SER A 134 -13.58 -13.19 -13.19
CA SER A 134 -14.10 -14.52 -13.59
C SER A 134 -15.17 -15.08 -12.66
N GLU A 135 -15.13 -14.72 -11.38
CA GLU A 135 -16.11 -15.15 -10.38
C GLU A 135 -17.20 -14.09 -10.15
N GLU A 136 -17.25 -13.05 -10.99
CA GLU A 136 -18.18 -11.91 -10.89
C GLU A 136 -18.26 -11.30 -9.48
N SER A 137 -17.15 -11.37 -8.75
CA SER A 137 -17.05 -10.91 -7.38
C SER A 137 -16.88 -9.40 -7.31
N LYS A 138 -17.25 -8.83 -6.17
CA LYS A 138 -17.11 -7.40 -5.91
C LYS A 138 -16.06 -7.14 -4.84
N VAL A 139 -15.27 -6.11 -5.07
CA VAL A 139 -14.27 -5.62 -4.13
C VAL A 139 -14.36 -4.10 -4.05
N HIS A 140 -13.84 -3.52 -2.97
CA HIS A 140 -13.71 -2.07 -2.86
C HIS A 140 -12.32 -1.71 -2.35
N ILE A 141 -11.45 -1.37 -3.29
CA ILE A 141 -10.07 -0.95 -3.02
C ILE A 141 -10.05 0.57 -2.84
N THR A 142 -9.16 1.06 -2.00
CA THR A 142 -8.89 2.48 -1.80
C THR A 142 -7.40 2.71 -1.97
N LYS A 143 -6.98 3.98 -2.08
CA LYS A 143 -5.54 4.30 -2.11
C LYS A 143 -4.81 3.73 -0.88
N ALA A 144 -5.45 3.76 0.29
CA ALA A 144 -4.85 3.28 1.53
C ALA A 144 -4.69 1.75 1.55
N THR A 145 -5.73 1.01 1.13
CA THR A 145 -5.67 -0.45 1.10
C THR A 145 -4.77 -0.94 -0.02
N LEU A 146 -4.74 -0.28 -1.18
CA LEU A 146 -3.77 -0.56 -2.24
C LEU A 146 -2.32 -0.46 -1.73
N THR A 147 -1.98 0.62 -1.02
CA THR A 147 -0.64 0.76 -0.42
C THR A 147 -0.35 -0.39 0.56
N SER A 148 -1.31 -0.73 1.44
CA SER A 148 -1.13 -1.83 2.40
C SER A 148 -0.90 -3.18 1.71
N TRP A 149 -1.63 -3.46 0.63
CA TRP A 149 -1.47 -4.70 -0.14
C TRP A 149 -0.17 -4.78 -0.90
N LEU A 150 0.19 -3.72 -1.63
CA LEU A 150 1.45 -3.69 -2.37
C LEU A 150 2.66 -3.77 -1.43
N TYR A 151 2.59 -3.13 -0.26
CA TYR A 151 3.61 -3.30 0.77
C TYR A 151 3.66 -4.74 1.27
N PHE A 152 2.52 -5.30 1.69
CA PHE A 152 2.44 -6.67 2.19
C PHE A 152 3.00 -7.69 1.19
N PHE A 153 2.56 -7.67 -0.07
CA PHE A 153 3.09 -8.57 -1.11
C PHE A 153 4.59 -8.41 -1.28
N SER A 154 5.08 -7.18 -1.33
CA SER A 154 6.51 -6.90 -1.50
C SER A 154 7.32 -7.47 -0.34
N THR A 155 6.87 -7.28 0.91
CA THR A 155 7.56 -7.83 2.08
C THR A 155 7.55 -9.36 2.09
N ILE A 156 6.43 -10.00 1.74
CA ILE A 156 6.35 -11.47 1.70
C ILE A 156 7.25 -12.03 0.59
N LEU A 157 7.24 -11.43 -0.60
CA LEU A 157 8.05 -11.85 -1.74
C LEU A 157 9.56 -11.70 -1.49
N LYS A 158 9.96 -10.68 -0.70
CA LYS A 158 11.36 -10.51 -0.26
C LYS A 158 11.82 -11.69 0.60
N SER A 159 10.92 -12.27 1.40
CA SER A 159 11.20 -13.44 2.25
C SER A 159 11.02 -14.78 1.51
N ASN A 160 10.16 -14.86 0.49
CA ASN A 160 9.88 -16.09 -0.25
C ASN A 160 9.29 -15.82 -1.65
N TYR A 161 10.02 -16.21 -2.70
CA TYR A 161 9.68 -15.88 -4.09
C TYR A 161 8.56 -16.72 -4.74
N ASN A 162 8.10 -17.81 -4.11
CA ASN A 162 7.21 -18.78 -4.76
C ASN A 162 5.77 -18.75 -4.20
N LEU A 163 5.25 -17.56 -3.90
CA LEU A 163 3.94 -17.38 -3.24
C LEU A 163 2.90 -16.66 -4.08
N ASP A 164 3.19 -16.33 -5.34
CA ASP A 164 2.34 -15.50 -6.21
C ASP A 164 0.88 -15.93 -6.24
N ASP A 165 0.62 -17.22 -6.53
CA ASP A 165 -0.75 -17.71 -6.68
C ASP A 165 -1.48 -17.77 -5.33
N SER A 166 -0.76 -18.10 -4.26
CA SER A 166 -1.29 -18.06 -2.90
C SER A 166 -1.62 -16.65 -2.44
N LEU A 167 -0.80 -15.65 -2.80
CA LEU A 167 -1.02 -14.25 -2.47
C LEU A 167 -2.17 -13.67 -3.27
N SER A 168 -2.26 -14.02 -4.56
CA SER A 168 -3.36 -13.64 -5.43
C SER A 168 -4.70 -14.20 -4.93
N ASP A 169 -4.73 -15.49 -4.58
CA ASP A 169 -5.91 -16.14 -4.02
C ASP A 169 -6.29 -15.57 -2.64
N PHE A 170 -5.29 -15.29 -1.80
CA PHE A 170 -5.52 -14.66 -0.50
C PHE A 170 -6.14 -13.27 -0.63
N PHE A 171 -5.61 -12.42 -1.52
CA PHE A 171 -6.17 -11.10 -1.80
C PHE A 171 -7.63 -11.22 -2.24
N TYR A 172 -7.91 -12.12 -3.18
CA TYR A 172 -9.25 -12.36 -3.69
C TYR A 172 -10.22 -12.71 -2.55
N ARG A 173 -9.87 -13.69 -1.71
CA ARG A 173 -10.71 -14.13 -0.58
C ARG A 173 -10.89 -13.03 0.46
N PHE A 174 -9.83 -12.28 0.77
CA PHE A 174 -9.87 -11.19 1.75
C PHE A 174 -10.74 -10.03 1.28
N GLU A 175 -10.51 -9.51 0.07
CA GLU A 175 -11.22 -8.33 -0.41
C GLU A 175 -12.68 -8.62 -0.74
N SER A 176 -12.98 -9.79 -1.33
CA SER A 176 -14.35 -10.18 -1.62
C SER A 176 -15.13 -10.44 -0.34
N GLY A 177 -14.53 -11.14 0.64
CA GLY A 177 -15.14 -11.31 1.95
C GLY A 177 -15.32 -9.99 2.71
N ARG A 178 -14.36 -9.05 2.61
CA ARG A 178 -14.47 -7.73 3.26
C ARG A 178 -15.58 -6.92 2.62
N PHE A 179 -15.75 -7.02 1.30
CA PHE A 179 -16.85 -6.39 0.59
C PHE A 179 -18.20 -6.92 1.10
N VAL A 180 -18.38 -8.25 1.14
CA VAL A 180 -19.62 -8.87 1.67
C VAL A 180 -19.88 -8.45 3.11
N PHE A 181 -18.86 -8.47 3.97
CA PHE A 181 -18.99 -8.01 5.35
C PHE A 181 -19.46 -6.55 5.44
N ARG A 182 -18.92 -5.66 4.60
CA ARG A 182 -19.29 -4.25 4.62
C ARG A 182 -20.72 -4.00 4.15
N GLU A 183 -21.18 -4.72 3.13
CA GLU A 183 -22.53 -4.52 2.56
C GLU A 183 -23.61 -5.25 3.36
N GLU A 184 -23.31 -6.43 3.91
CA GLU A 184 -24.31 -7.34 4.49
C GLU A 184 -24.08 -7.63 5.99
N GLY A 185 -22.92 -7.29 6.55
CA GLY A 185 -22.56 -7.60 7.94
C GLY A 185 -22.26 -9.09 8.19
N VAL A 186 -22.18 -9.90 7.13
CA VAL A 186 -22.00 -11.35 7.19
C VAL A 186 -20.51 -11.71 7.20
N LEU A 187 -20.14 -12.62 8.10
CA LEU A 187 -18.83 -13.26 8.10
C LEU A 187 -18.92 -14.61 7.37
N ASP A 188 -18.20 -14.75 6.27
CA ASP A 188 -18.14 -15.99 5.49
C ASP A 188 -16.71 -16.27 5.00
N GLY A 189 -16.48 -17.49 4.51
CA GLY A 189 -15.24 -17.93 3.90
C GLY A 189 -14.03 -17.71 4.81
N LEU A 190 -13.12 -16.82 4.38
CA LEU A 190 -11.91 -16.49 5.13
C LEU A 190 -12.19 -15.93 6.53
N PHE A 191 -13.29 -15.18 6.68
CA PHE A 191 -13.64 -14.49 7.91
C PHE A 191 -14.55 -15.32 8.84
N TYR A 192 -14.98 -16.50 8.41
CA TYR A 192 -15.71 -17.41 9.29
C TYR A 192 -14.78 -18.00 10.36
N CYS A 193 -15.16 -17.81 11.63
CA CYS A 193 -14.46 -18.29 12.81
C CYS A 193 -15.46 -18.50 13.98
N GLU A 194 -15.01 -19.13 15.05
CA GLU A 194 -15.82 -19.31 16.27
C GLU A 194 -16.05 -17.95 16.95
N ASN A 195 -15.00 -17.14 17.10
CA ASN A 195 -15.09 -15.85 17.77
C ASN A 195 -15.54 -14.71 16.84
N LYS A 196 -16.81 -14.79 16.39
CA LYS A 196 -17.37 -13.90 15.37
C LYS A 196 -17.31 -12.42 15.74
N ASP A 197 -17.62 -12.08 16.99
CA ASP A 197 -17.68 -10.68 17.42
C ASP A 197 -16.31 -10.00 17.33
N GLU A 198 -15.24 -10.70 17.73
CA GLU A 198 -13.88 -10.17 17.62
C GLU A 198 -13.44 -10.02 16.15
N VAL A 199 -13.85 -10.93 15.25
CA VAL A 199 -13.56 -10.77 13.82
C VAL A 199 -14.33 -9.59 13.20
N LYS A 200 -15.58 -9.36 13.61
CA LYS A 200 -16.31 -8.16 13.19
C LYS A 200 -15.58 -6.90 13.64
N GLU A 201 -15.16 -6.83 14.90
CA GLU A 201 -14.40 -5.71 15.44
C GLU A 201 -13.09 -5.47 14.68
N LEU A 202 -12.34 -6.53 14.36
CA LEU A 202 -11.14 -6.42 13.53
C LEU A 202 -11.44 -5.85 12.14
N LEU A 203 -12.50 -6.30 11.48
CA LEU A 203 -12.86 -5.82 10.15
C LEU A 203 -13.39 -4.38 10.16
N GLU A 204 -14.17 -4.01 11.17
CA GLU A 204 -14.61 -2.64 11.41
C GLU A 204 -13.40 -1.71 11.63
N GLU A 205 -12.46 -2.13 12.46
CA GLU A 205 -11.23 -1.38 12.69
C GLU A 205 -10.40 -1.26 11.41
N PHE A 206 -10.24 -2.35 10.65
CA PHE A 206 -9.56 -2.31 9.36
C PHE A 206 -10.20 -1.28 8.42
N ASN A 207 -11.52 -1.31 8.30
CA ASN A 207 -12.30 -0.40 7.45
C ASN A 207 -12.16 1.06 7.93
N PHE A 208 -12.23 1.29 9.24
CA PHE A 208 -12.02 2.61 9.83
C PHE A 208 -10.62 3.15 9.53
N ARG A 209 -9.58 2.34 9.70
CA ARG A 209 -8.19 2.71 9.38
C ARG A 209 -7.94 2.87 7.88
N ALA A 210 -8.76 2.29 7.02
CA ALA A 210 -8.67 2.46 5.57
C ALA A 210 -9.18 3.82 5.08
N VAL A 211 -9.96 4.56 5.90
CA VAL A 211 -10.53 5.87 5.53
C VAL A 211 -10.11 7.00 6.47
N SER A 212 -9.80 6.71 7.73
CA SER A 212 -9.42 7.69 8.73
C SER A 212 -7.92 7.68 9.00
N ARG A 213 -7.28 8.86 8.98
CA ARG A 213 -5.85 9.05 9.31
C ARG A 213 -4.95 8.02 8.65
N VAL A 214 -5.23 7.72 7.38
CA VAL A 214 -4.81 6.48 6.69
C VAL A 214 -3.29 6.24 6.63
N MET A 215 -2.50 7.32 6.67
CA MET A 215 -1.02 7.29 6.62
C MET A 215 -0.35 7.38 8.00
N THR A 216 -1.10 7.39 9.09
CA THR A 216 -0.50 7.33 10.44
C THR A 216 0.12 5.95 10.66
N GLY A 217 1.23 5.90 11.41
CA GLY A 217 1.93 4.66 11.71
C GLY A 217 1.01 3.60 12.32
N THR A 218 0.15 3.98 13.27
CA THR A 218 -0.89 3.10 13.83
C THR A 218 -1.81 2.52 12.76
N SER A 219 -2.36 3.35 11.86
CA SER A 219 -3.28 2.86 10.82
C SER A 219 -2.60 1.92 9.83
N LEU A 220 -1.34 2.18 9.50
CA LEU A 220 -0.54 1.30 8.64
C LEU A 220 -0.30 -0.05 9.32
N LEU A 221 0.16 -0.04 10.57
CA LEU A 221 0.48 -1.24 11.36
C LEU A 221 -0.75 -2.10 11.63
N ILE A 222 -1.89 -1.50 11.99
CA ILE A 222 -3.14 -2.23 12.24
C ILE A 222 -3.61 -2.94 10.96
N ARG A 223 -3.63 -2.24 9.82
CA ARG A 223 -4.04 -2.85 8.54
C ARG A 223 -3.09 -3.99 8.14
N ASP A 224 -1.78 -3.76 8.25
CA ASP A 224 -0.76 -4.77 7.96
C ASP A 224 -0.87 -6.00 8.89
N PHE A 225 -1.12 -5.78 10.19
CA PHE A 225 -1.32 -6.87 11.14
C PHE A 225 -2.55 -7.70 10.80
N ILE A 226 -3.69 -7.08 10.52
CA ILE A 226 -4.95 -7.77 10.18
C ILE A 226 -4.79 -8.55 8.86
N ILE A 227 -4.19 -7.96 7.83
CA ILE A 227 -3.86 -8.67 6.58
C ILE A 227 -2.99 -9.91 6.90
N SER A 228 -1.97 -9.73 7.73
CA SER A 228 -1.05 -10.82 8.08
C SER A 228 -1.70 -11.92 8.91
N LEU A 229 -2.63 -11.57 9.80
CA LEU A 229 -3.40 -12.52 10.60
C LEU A 229 -4.26 -13.41 9.72
N PHE A 230 -5.00 -12.82 8.79
CA PHE A 230 -5.84 -13.59 7.88
C PHE A 230 -5.02 -14.35 6.83
N PHE A 231 -3.83 -13.86 6.46
CA PHE A 231 -2.91 -14.64 5.64
C PHE A 231 -2.45 -15.90 6.39
N LEU A 232 -2.03 -15.76 7.65
CA LEU A 232 -1.65 -16.88 8.50
C LEU A 232 -2.81 -17.85 8.72
N LYS A 233 -4.03 -17.34 8.90
CA LYS A 233 -5.25 -18.18 8.98
C LYS A 233 -5.46 -18.99 7.70
N SER A 234 -5.20 -18.37 6.54
CA SER A 234 -5.38 -19.01 5.23
C SER A 234 -4.33 -20.08 4.95
N ASP A 235 -3.12 -19.92 5.47
CA ASP A 235 -2.03 -20.89 5.39
C ASP A 235 -1.08 -20.80 6.60
N PRO A 236 -1.34 -21.58 7.66
CA PRO A 236 -0.52 -21.56 8.87
C PRO A 236 0.94 -21.96 8.66
N SER A 237 1.26 -22.70 7.59
CA SER A 237 2.63 -23.13 7.29
C SER A 237 3.55 -21.96 6.93
N LYS A 238 2.98 -20.82 6.55
CA LYS A 238 3.72 -19.62 6.12
C LYS A 238 4.08 -18.68 7.26
N ALA A 239 3.97 -19.11 8.52
CA ALA A 239 4.30 -18.26 9.68
C ALA A 239 5.74 -17.73 9.67
N ASP A 240 6.67 -18.43 9.03
CA ASP A 240 8.10 -18.08 9.00
C ASP A 240 8.45 -16.91 8.08
N VAL A 241 7.52 -16.44 7.25
CA VAL A 241 7.71 -15.23 6.42
C VAL A 241 7.72 -13.94 7.25
N PHE A 242 7.21 -14.00 8.49
CA PHE A 242 7.11 -12.87 9.40
C PHE A 242 8.29 -12.85 10.38
N ASN A 243 8.75 -11.64 10.72
CA ASN A 243 9.74 -11.47 11.79
C ASN A 243 9.22 -12.00 13.14
N THR A 244 10.13 -12.32 14.06
CA THR A 244 9.82 -12.98 15.34
C THR A 244 8.73 -12.26 16.14
N MET A 245 8.85 -10.93 16.29
CA MET A 245 7.89 -10.12 17.05
C MET A 245 6.48 -10.20 16.45
N LYS A 246 6.36 -9.97 15.14
CA LYS A 246 5.08 -10.03 14.44
C LYS A 246 4.51 -11.45 14.47
N LYS A 247 5.34 -12.46 14.21
CA LYS A 247 4.97 -13.89 14.26
C LYS A 247 4.39 -14.30 15.62
N ASN A 248 5.00 -13.88 16.73
CA ASN A 248 4.51 -14.21 18.07
C ASN A 248 3.14 -13.59 18.35
N ASN A 249 2.96 -12.30 18.03
CA ASN A 249 1.67 -11.63 18.18
C ASN A 249 0.60 -12.22 17.25
N LEU A 250 0.96 -12.57 16.00
CA LEU A 250 0.07 -13.24 15.06
C LEU A 250 -0.35 -14.63 15.54
N LYS A 251 0.54 -15.40 16.18
CA LYS A 251 0.19 -16.70 16.79
C LYS A 251 -0.81 -16.54 17.93
N THR A 252 -0.62 -15.54 18.79
CA THR A 252 -1.58 -15.22 19.86
C THR A 252 -2.94 -14.84 19.27
N ALA A 253 -2.96 -13.91 18.31
CA ALA A 253 -4.21 -13.52 17.64
C ALA A 253 -4.85 -14.68 16.87
N HIS A 254 -4.06 -15.54 16.22
CA HIS A 254 -4.59 -16.70 15.50
C HIS A 254 -5.28 -17.71 16.42
N ARG A 255 -4.80 -17.91 17.65
CA ARG A 255 -5.47 -18.78 18.64
C ARG A 255 -6.80 -18.18 19.08
N ALA A 256 -6.82 -16.87 19.35
CA ALA A 256 -8.03 -16.17 19.80
C ALA A 256 -9.15 -16.12 18.75
N LEU A 257 -8.85 -16.34 17.46
CA LEU A 257 -9.89 -16.55 16.43
C LEU A 257 -10.77 -17.79 16.69
N TYR A 258 -10.24 -18.81 17.36
CA TYR A 258 -10.89 -20.12 17.57
C TYR A 258 -11.20 -20.42 19.04
N HIS A 259 -11.07 -19.45 19.94
CA HIS A 259 -11.36 -19.65 21.36
C HIS A 259 -12.27 -18.52 21.85
N GLU A 260 -13.58 -18.81 22.00
CA GLU A 260 -14.59 -17.81 22.40
C GLU A 260 -14.28 -17.10 23.74
N ASN A 261 -13.48 -17.73 24.61
CA ASN A 261 -13.08 -17.17 25.89
C ASN A 261 -11.85 -16.25 25.82
N GLU A 262 -11.12 -16.24 24.71
CA GLU A 262 -9.98 -15.35 24.48
C GLU A 262 -10.43 -14.02 23.84
N LYS A 263 -11.19 -13.21 24.58
CA LYS A 263 -11.57 -11.85 24.17
C LYS A 263 -10.41 -10.89 24.33
N ASN A 264 -9.68 -10.62 23.24
CA ASN A 264 -8.58 -9.64 23.24
C ASN A 264 -7.95 -9.39 21.85
N LEU A 265 -8.59 -9.75 20.72
CA LEU A 265 -7.92 -9.66 19.41
C LEU A 265 -7.52 -8.22 19.09
N ILE A 266 -8.45 -7.28 19.26
CA ILE A 266 -8.20 -5.87 19.00
C ILE A 266 -7.08 -5.31 19.89
N SER A 267 -7.01 -5.78 21.15
CA SER A 267 -5.96 -5.41 22.08
C SER A 267 -4.60 -5.95 21.66
N VAL A 268 -4.52 -7.21 21.19
CA VAL A 268 -3.28 -7.78 20.63
C VAL A 268 -2.80 -6.94 19.44
N VAL A 269 -3.71 -6.54 18.55
CA VAL A 269 -3.39 -5.69 17.40
C VAL A 269 -2.88 -4.31 17.83
N ASN A 270 -3.57 -3.66 18.78
CA ASN A 270 -3.19 -2.34 19.28
C ASN A 270 -1.86 -2.38 20.04
N ASN A 271 -1.67 -3.34 20.94
CA ASN A 271 -0.43 -3.52 21.70
C ASN A 271 0.76 -3.79 20.76
N TYR A 272 0.56 -4.58 19.68
CA TYR A 272 1.57 -4.76 18.65
C TYR A 272 1.92 -3.42 17.98
N ALA A 273 0.92 -2.66 17.53
CA ALA A 273 1.14 -1.38 16.88
C ALA A 273 1.88 -0.39 17.78
N ASP A 274 1.47 -0.27 19.05
CA ASP A 274 2.09 0.61 20.04
C ASP A 274 3.53 0.18 20.34
N SER A 275 3.79 -1.12 20.46
CA SER A 275 5.14 -1.64 20.70
C SER A 275 6.08 -1.32 19.53
N VAL A 276 5.61 -1.48 18.29
CA VAL A 276 6.41 -1.14 17.10
C VAL A 276 6.66 0.36 17.03
N LEU A 277 5.67 1.20 17.34
CA LEU A 277 5.82 2.66 17.37
C LEU A 277 6.76 3.16 18.47
N ALA A 278 6.77 2.48 19.61
CA ALA A 278 7.69 2.76 20.71
C ALA A 278 9.14 2.27 20.43
N GLY A 279 9.38 1.61 19.29
CA GLY A 279 10.67 1.01 18.96
C GLY A 279 11.02 -0.20 19.83
N VAL A 280 10.03 -0.79 20.51
CA VAL A 280 10.22 -1.97 21.34
C VAL A 280 10.30 -3.17 20.40
N THR A 281 11.52 -3.61 20.10
CA THR A 281 11.74 -4.94 19.56
C THR A 281 11.57 -5.92 20.72
N THR A 282 10.40 -6.55 20.85
CA THR A 282 10.22 -7.60 21.86
C THR A 282 10.99 -8.85 21.43
N CYS A 283 12.30 -8.83 21.69
CA CYS A 283 13.09 -10.04 21.91
C CYS A 283 12.90 -10.43 23.38
N GLN A 284 12.03 -11.39 23.64
CA GLN A 284 12.15 -12.40 24.70
C GLN A 284 11.25 -13.59 24.36
#